data_AF-A0A2V6BTK2-F1
#
_entry.id   AF-A0A2V6BTK2-F1
#
_cell.length_a   1.000
_cell.length_b   1.000
_cell.length_c   1.000
_cell.angle_alpha   90.00
_cell.angle_beta   90.00
_cell.angle_gamma   90.00
#
_symmetry.space_group_name_H-M   'P 1'
#
loop_
_entity.id
_entity.type
_entity.pdbx_description
1 polymer ?
#
loop_
_entity_poly.entity_id
_entity_poly.type
_entity_poly.pdbx_seq_one_letter_code
_entity_poly.pdbx_strand_id
1 'polypeptide(L)'
;YAGKMLAVQAERETHPGYGFAPDTKWQAEFEHSFPFRETPDQMKAIIDTKIDMERPQPMDRLICGDVGFGKTEVAVRAAFKAVMDGKQVAVLAPTTVLAQQHFEVFRQRMLDYPVR
;
A
#
# COMPACT_ATOMS: atom_id res chain seq x y z
N TYR A 1 -14.93 -7.96 22.52
CA TYR A 1 -13.95 -7.60 21.47
C TYR A 1 -14.22 -8.32 20.15
N ALA A 2 -14.31 -9.66 20.13
CA ALA A 2 -14.60 -10.43 18.90
C ALA A 2 -15.86 -9.96 18.13
N GLY A 3 -16.98 -9.70 18.83
CA GLY A 3 -18.21 -9.26 18.17
C GLY A 3 -18.12 -7.92 17.42
N LYS A 4 -17.27 -6.98 17.87
CA LYS A 4 -17.05 -5.71 17.17
C LYS A 4 -16.22 -5.89 15.90
N MET A 5 -15.20 -6.76 15.93
CA MET A 5 -14.39 -7.07 14.75
C MET A 5 -15.21 -7.83 13.69
N LEU A 6 -16.04 -8.78 14.12
CA LEU A 6 -16.95 -9.52 13.24
C LEU A 6 -17.97 -8.59 12.57
N ALA A 7 -18.54 -7.64 13.31
CA ALA A 7 -19.46 -6.67 12.74
C ALA A 7 -18.80 -5.80 11.65
N VAL A 8 -17.58 -5.30 11.89
CA VAL A 8 -16.84 -4.50 10.91
C VAL A 8 -16.48 -5.33 9.66
N GLN A 9 -16.11 -6.60 9.82
CA GLN A 9 -15.84 -7.47 8.67
C GLN A 9 -17.11 -7.76 7.87
N ALA A 10 -18.23 -8.09 8.52
CA ALA A 10 -19.50 -8.32 7.84
C ALA A 10 -19.99 -7.08 7.09
N GLU A 11 -19.79 -5.88 7.64
CA GLU A 11 -20.11 -4.62 6.97
C GLU A 11 -19.23 -4.39 5.73
N ARG A 12 -17.94 -4.72 5.79
CA ARG A 12 -17.01 -4.64 4.64
C ARG A 12 -17.34 -5.65 3.55
N GLU A 13 -17.78 -6.85 3.89
CA GLU A 13 -18.17 -7.88 2.93
C GLU A 13 -19.48 -7.55 2.20
N THR A 14 -20.35 -6.75 2.83
CA THR A 14 -21.67 -6.41 2.29
C THR A 14 -21.68 -5.14 1.44
N HIS A 15 -20.65 -4.29 1.54
CA HIS A 15 -20.55 -3.07 0.74
C HIS A 15 -19.57 -3.24 -0.43
N PRO A 16 -19.94 -2.82 -1.67
CA PRO A 16 -18.99 -2.78 -2.76
C PRO A 16 -17.88 -1.78 -2.43
N GLY A 17 -16.63 -2.24 -2.53
CA GLY A 17 -15.43 -1.43 -2.46
C GLY A 17 -15.11 -0.77 -3.81
N TYR A 18 -13.92 -0.18 -3.89
CA TYR A 18 -13.39 0.38 -5.12
C TYR A 18 -12.26 -0.52 -5.63
N GLY A 19 -12.47 -1.17 -6.77
CA GLY A 19 -11.42 -1.90 -7.47
C GLY A 19 -10.54 -0.93 -8.25
N PHE A 20 -9.28 -0.80 -7.84
CA PHE A 20 -8.30 0.03 -8.51
C PHE A 20 -7.99 -0.49 -9.92
N ALA A 21 -7.64 0.41 -10.83
CA ALA A 21 -7.24 0.02 -12.19
C ALA A 21 -5.92 -0.80 -12.19
N PRO A 22 -5.67 -1.62 -13.24
CA PRO A 22 -4.40 -2.30 -13.43
C PRO A 22 -3.19 -1.34 -13.45
N ASP A 23 -2.01 -1.87 -13.17
CA ASP A 23 -0.78 -1.09 -13.14
C ASP A 23 -0.49 -0.35 -14.45
N THR A 24 -0.03 0.89 -14.31
CA THR A 24 0.36 1.75 -15.43
C THR A 24 1.87 1.61 -15.75
N LYS A 25 2.33 2.22 -16.85
CA LYS A 25 3.77 2.30 -17.14
C LYS A 25 4.55 3.00 -16.03
N TRP A 26 3.98 4.07 -15.46
CA TRP A 26 4.58 4.77 -14.33
C TRP A 26 4.68 3.88 -13.09
N GLN A 27 3.70 3.01 -12.82
CA GLN A 27 3.81 2.04 -11.72
C GLN A 27 5.01 1.12 -11.94
N ALA A 28 5.19 0.58 -13.16
CA ALA A 28 6.34 -0.25 -13.47
C ALA A 28 7.66 0.53 -13.30
N GLU A 29 7.78 1.72 -13.88
CA GLU A 29 8.98 2.56 -13.76
C GLU A 29 9.30 2.91 -12.29
N PHE A 30 8.27 3.22 -11.50
CA PHE A 30 8.39 3.48 -10.06
C PHE A 30 8.88 2.26 -9.27
N GLU A 31 8.40 1.08 -9.60
CA GLU A 31 8.85 -0.17 -8.98
C GLU A 31 10.31 -0.48 -9.36
N HIS A 32 10.71 -0.26 -10.62
CA HIS A 32 12.09 -0.47 -11.08
C HIS A 32 13.09 0.56 -10.52
N SER A 33 12.63 1.73 -10.05
CA SER A 33 13.51 2.71 -9.41
C SER A 33 13.92 2.32 -8.00
N PHE A 34 13.36 1.23 -7.45
CA PHE A 34 13.73 0.74 -6.13
C PHE A 34 15.18 0.20 -6.17
N PRO A 35 16.10 0.74 -5.34
CA PRO A 35 17.53 0.45 -5.47
C PRO A 35 17.94 -0.92 -4.91
N PHE A 36 17.01 -1.67 -4.31
CA PHE A 36 17.29 -2.96 -3.70
C PHE A 36 16.54 -4.06 -4.44
N ARG A 37 17.17 -5.24 -4.53
CA ARG A 37 16.50 -6.43 -5.04
C ARG A 37 15.56 -6.99 -3.98
N GLU A 38 14.29 -7.14 -4.32
CA GLU A 38 13.28 -7.71 -3.45
C GLU A 38 13.50 -9.20 -3.24
N THR A 39 13.17 -9.68 -2.04
CA THR A 39 13.10 -11.11 -1.74
C THR A 39 11.83 -11.72 -2.34
N PRO A 40 11.76 -13.06 -2.52
CA PRO A 40 10.54 -13.71 -2.97
C PRO A 40 9.31 -13.40 -2.10
N ASP A 41 9.49 -13.30 -0.78
CA ASP A 41 8.40 -12.97 0.15
C ASP A 41 7.93 -11.52 0.01
N GLN A 42 8.86 -10.58 -0.21
CA GLN A 42 8.51 -9.19 -0.49
C GLN A 42 7.74 -9.09 -1.81
N MET A 43 8.20 -9.74 -2.87
CA MET A 43 7.51 -9.75 -4.16
C MET A 43 6.10 -10.33 -4.04
N LYS A 44 5.95 -11.43 -3.30
CA LYS A 44 4.63 -12.01 -3.02
C LYS A 44 3.73 -11.01 -2.29
N ALA A 45 4.22 -10.39 -1.22
CA ALA A 45 3.44 -9.39 -0.48
C ALA A 45 3.02 -8.19 -1.35
N ILE A 46 3.90 -7.73 -2.24
CA ILE A 46 3.62 -6.64 -3.19
C ILE A 46 2.51 -7.06 -4.18
N ILE A 47 2.67 -8.22 -4.83
CA ILE A 47 1.72 -8.73 -5.82
C ILE A 47 0.36 -8.96 -5.17
N ASP A 48 0.33 -9.67 -4.04
CA ASP A 48 -0.91 -9.98 -3.33
C ASP A 48 -1.65 -8.70 -2.89
N THR A 49 -0.91 -7.67 -2.46
CA THR A 49 -1.49 -6.35 -2.11
C THR A 49 -2.13 -5.69 -3.33
N LYS A 50 -1.44 -5.68 -4.49
CA LYS A 50 -1.99 -5.09 -5.72
C LYS A 50 -3.22 -5.85 -6.23
N ILE A 51 -3.21 -7.18 -6.17
CA ILE A 51 -4.36 -8.02 -6.51
C ILE A 51 -5.56 -7.68 -5.63
N ASP A 52 -5.35 -7.53 -4.32
CA ASP A 52 -6.44 -7.18 -3.41
C ASP A 52 -6.97 -5.75 -3.68
N MET A 53 -6.11 -4.81 -4.06
CA MET A 53 -6.54 -3.46 -4.45
C MET A 53 -7.39 -3.46 -5.72
N GLU A 54 -7.13 -4.35 -6.68
CA GLU A 54 -7.89 -4.42 -7.94
C GLU A 54 -9.27 -5.08 -7.78
N ARG A 55 -9.55 -5.69 -6.63
CA ARG A 55 -10.83 -6.34 -6.36
C ARG A 55 -11.93 -5.33 -6.02
N PRO A 56 -13.19 -5.61 -6.38
CA PRO A 56 -14.32 -4.78 -5.99
C PRO A 56 -14.68 -4.92 -4.50
N GLN A 57 -13.99 -5.76 -3.72
CA GLN A 57 -14.16 -5.86 -2.27
C GLN A 57 -13.12 -4.98 -1.55
N PRO A 58 -13.49 -4.28 -0.45
CA PRO A 58 -12.53 -3.53 0.34
C PRO A 58 -11.36 -4.41 0.83
N MET A 59 -10.13 -4.01 0.52
CA MET A 59 -8.92 -4.69 1.00
C MET A 59 -8.75 -4.52 2.52
N ASP A 60 -8.49 -5.61 3.23
CA ASP A 60 -8.14 -5.65 4.66
C ASP A 60 -6.96 -6.60 4.89
N ARG A 61 -5.75 -6.14 4.55
CA ARG A 61 -4.53 -6.96 4.55
C ARG A 61 -3.58 -6.56 5.67
N LEU A 62 -3.10 -7.56 6.40
CA LEU A 62 -2.01 -7.41 7.38
C LEU A 62 -0.69 -7.91 6.78
N ILE A 63 0.31 -7.03 6.71
CA ILE A 63 1.68 -7.39 6.33
C ILE A 63 2.53 -7.56 7.60
N CYS A 64 2.96 -8.78 7.87
CA CYS A 64 3.85 -9.11 9.00
C CYS A 64 5.29 -9.32 8.52
N GLY A 65 6.26 -8.89 9.32
CA GLY A 65 7.68 -9.11 9.07
C GLY A 65 8.53 -8.28 10.03
N ASP A 66 9.80 -8.66 10.21
CA ASP A 66 10.70 -7.97 11.14
C ASP A 66 11.07 -6.56 10.65
N VAL A 67 11.71 -5.78 11.53
CA VAL A 67 12.25 -4.47 11.19
C VAL A 67 13.24 -4.61 10.03
N GLY A 68 13.11 -3.77 9.00
CA GLY A 68 13.97 -3.82 7.80
C GLY A 68 13.49 -4.75 6.68
N PHE A 69 12.42 -5.54 6.87
CA PHE A 69 11.92 -6.49 5.84
C PHE A 69 11.12 -5.82 4.69
N GLY A 70 11.23 -4.52 4.49
CA GLY A 70 10.63 -3.85 3.32
C GLY A 70 9.12 -3.63 3.39
N LYS A 71 8.48 -3.73 4.57
CA LYS A 71 7.04 -3.43 4.75
C LYS A 71 6.66 -2.05 4.23
N THR A 72 7.54 -1.06 4.44
CA THR A 72 7.34 0.31 3.95
C THR A 72 7.27 0.36 2.43
N GLU A 73 8.04 -0.48 1.71
CA GLU A 73 8.02 -0.49 0.24
C GLU A 73 6.70 -1.07 -0.30
N VAL A 74 6.13 -2.08 0.37
CA VAL A 74 4.77 -2.58 0.04
C VAL A 74 3.75 -1.44 0.14
N ALA A 75 3.79 -0.68 1.23
CA ALA A 75 2.87 0.44 1.46
C ALA A 75 3.09 1.59 0.44
N VAL A 76 4.33 1.90 0.12
CA VAL A 76 4.70 2.95 -0.85
C VAL A 76 4.19 2.61 -2.25
N ARG A 77 4.34 1.35 -2.71
CA ARG A 77 3.82 0.91 -4.02
C ARG A 77 2.30 0.90 -4.09
N ALA A 78 1.64 0.46 -3.01
CA ALA A 78 0.19 0.51 -2.90
C ALA A 78 -0.32 1.96 -2.93
N ALA A 79 0.34 2.86 -2.21
CA ALA A 79 0.01 4.27 -2.22
C ALA A 79 0.19 4.90 -3.60
N PHE A 80 1.29 4.60 -4.28
CA PHE A 80 1.54 5.11 -5.63
C PHE A 80 0.43 4.67 -6.60
N LYS A 81 0.07 3.38 -6.60
CA LYS A 81 -1.04 2.85 -7.40
C LYS A 81 -2.34 3.61 -7.15
N ALA A 82 -2.66 3.85 -5.88
CA ALA A 82 -3.89 4.57 -5.52
C ALA A 82 -3.89 6.03 -6.02
N VAL A 83 -2.77 6.74 -5.89
CA VAL A 83 -2.65 8.12 -6.38
C VAL A 83 -2.71 8.19 -7.90
N MET A 84 -2.10 7.24 -8.61
CA MET A 84 -2.16 7.18 -10.07
C MET A 84 -3.57 6.91 -10.59
N ASP A 85 -4.43 6.29 -9.78
CA ASP A 85 -5.85 6.08 -10.06
C ASP A 85 -6.75 7.23 -9.54
N GLY A 86 -6.15 8.38 -9.22
CA GLY A 86 -6.86 9.59 -8.80
C GLY A 86 -7.44 9.55 -7.39
N LYS A 87 -6.97 8.64 -6.52
CA LYS A 87 -7.40 8.54 -5.13
C LYS A 87 -6.39 9.16 -4.17
N GLN A 88 -6.88 9.63 -3.03
CA GLN A 88 -6.01 10.10 -1.94
C GLN A 88 -5.58 8.93 -1.05
N VAL A 89 -4.41 9.06 -0.43
CA VAL A 89 -3.85 8.07 0.49
C VAL A 89 -3.62 8.71 1.85
N ALA A 90 -3.98 7.99 2.92
CA ALA A 90 -3.67 8.36 4.29
C ALA A 90 -2.73 7.32 4.91
N VAL A 91 -1.64 7.79 5.52
CA VAL A 91 -0.69 6.96 6.27
C VAL A 91 -0.75 7.36 7.73
N LEU A 92 -1.10 6.42 8.61
CA LEU A 92 -1.20 6.63 10.05
C LEU A 92 -0.02 5.97 10.75
N ALA A 93 0.65 6.70 11.64
CA ALA A 93 1.77 6.21 12.45
C ALA A 93 1.53 6.53 13.93
N PRO A 94 2.02 5.71 14.88
CA PRO A 94 1.71 5.86 16.29
C PRO A 94 2.51 6.97 16.98
N THR A 95 3.59 7.45 16.36
CA THR A 95 4.43 8.53 16.88
C THR A 95 4.80 9.51 15.77
N THR A 96 5.06 10.77 16.15
CA THR A 96 5.51 11.81 15.23
C THR A 96 6.85 11.48 14.58
N VAL A 97 7.75 10.78 15.29
CA VAL A 97 9.02 10.31 14.74
C VAL A 97 8.79 9.33 13.58
N LEU A 98 7.90 8.34 13.75
CA LEU A 98 7.58 7.40 12.68
C LEU A 98 6.83 8.08 11.53
N ALA A 99 5.95 9.04 11.83
CA ALA A 99 5.28 9.83 10.80
C ALA A 99 6.29 10.60 9.95
N GLN A 100 7.29 11.24 10.59
CA GLN A 100 8.37 11.95 9.90
C GLN A 100 9.22 11.00 9.03
N GLN A 101 9.58 9.82 9.56
CA GLN A 101 10.32 8.81 8.79
C GLN A 101 9.55 8.34 7.55
N HIS A 102 8.25 8.06 7.70
CA HIS A 102 7.41 7.71 6.55
C HIS A 102 7.32 8.86 5.55
N PHE A 103 7.12 10.09 6.01
CA PHE A 103 7.08 11.27 5.15
C PHE A 103 8.35 11.42 4.30
N GLU A 104 9.52 11.26 4.91
CA GLU A 104 10.80 11.35 4.19
C GLU A 104 10.95 10.26 3.12
N VAL A 105 10.60 9.02 3.44
CA VAL A 105 10.65 7.90 2.48
C VAL A 105 9.68 8.12 1.32
N PHE A 106 8.44 8.49 1.59
CA PHE A 106 7.43 8.75 0.56
C PHE A 106 7.86 9.90 -0.35
N ARG A 107 8.31 11.02 0.24
CA ARG A 107 8.79 12.18 -0.51
C ARG A 107 9.99 11.83 -1.39
N GLN A 108 10.94 11.04 -0.90
CA GLN A 108 12.10 10.62 -1.68
C GLN A 108 11.73 9.67 -2.82
N ARG A 109 10.90 8.65 -2.56
CA ARG A 109 10.50 7.67 -3.59
C ARG A 109 9.66 8.29 -4.70
N MET A 110 8.80 9.26 -4.37
CA MET A 110 7.86 9.88 -5.31
C MET A 110 8.36 11.21 -5.90
N LEU A 111 9.64 11.56 -5.71
CA LEU A 111 10.18 12.88 -6.08
C LEU A 111 10.05 13.22 -7.57
N ASP A 112 10.17 12.22 -8.44
CA ASP A 112 10.11 12.39 -9.90
C ASP A 112 8.67 12.36 -10.46
N TYR A 113 7.67 12.27 -9.58
CA TYR A 113 6.26 12.11 -9.95
C TYR A 113 5.43 13.30 -9.47
N PRO A 114 4.31 13.63 -10.15
CA PRO A 114 3.46 14.76 -9.77
C PRO A 114 2.55 14.43 -8.57
N VAL A 115 3.13 13.91 -7.48
CA VAL A 115 2.47 13.57 -6.22
C VAL A 115 2.83 14.62 -5.16
N ARG A 116 1.88 15.00 -4.32
CA ARG A 116 2.05 16.02 -3.27
C ARG A 116 1.64 15.50 -1.91
#